data_AF-A0A482VZX1-F1
#
_entry.id   AF-A0A482VZX1-F1
#
_cell.length_a   1.000
_cell.length_b   1.000
_cell.length_c   1.000
_cell.angle_alpha   90.00
_cell.angle_beta   90.00
_cell.angle_gamma   90.00
#
_symmetry.space_group_name_H-M   'P 1'
#
loop_
_entity.id
_entity.type
_entity.pdbx_description
1 polymer ?
#
loop_
_entity_poly.entity_id
_entity_poly.type
_entity_poly.pdbx_seq_one_letter_code
_entity_poly.pdbx_strand_id
1 'polypeptide(L)'
;MRLNVDSLIVYFPYDYIYPEQYAYMCELKKALDAKGHCLLEMPSGTGKTTTLLSLVIAYMLEHPHDVRKLIYCSRTVPEIEKVMEELKKLLQYYEKQDGEYPHLIGVVLSSRKNLCIHPEVSTEREGKIVDGKMPLFDCKERHNYDDTTLVGQYYEGFALDGKESTMPYGVYSIDDLKQYGRDRNWCPYFLRFVIMHANIVVYSYHYLLDPKIADVVSKELSRESVVIFG
;
A
#
# COMPACT_ATOMS: atom_id res chain seq x y z
N MET A 1 -8.37 8.65 20.38
CA MET A 1 -8.54 8.03 21.71
C MET A 1 -7.85 6.66 21.80
N ARG A 2 -7.68 6.13 23.03
CA ARG A 2 -7.24 4.75 23.28
C ARG A 2 -8.45 3.88 23.63
N LEU A 3 -8.64 2.78 22.91
CA LEU A 3 -9.72 1.82 23.10
C LEU A 3 -9.15 0.49 23.56
N ASN A 4 -9.89 -0.22 24.42
CA ASN A 4 -9.56 -1.60 24.78
C ASN A 4 -10.57 -2.54 24.10
N VAL A 5 -10.09 -3.37 23.18
CA VAL A 5 -10.88 -4.35 22.44
C VAL A 5 -10.36 -5.74 22.80
N ASP A 6 -11.03 -6.43 23.73
CA ASP A 6 -10.64 -7.76 24.24
C ASP A 6 -9.13 -7.88 24.54
N SER A 7 -8.61 -6.98 25.39
CA SER A 7 -7.21 -6.90 25.81
C SER A 7 -6.21 -6.37 24.77
N LEU A 8 -6.68 -5.94 23.60
CA LEU A 8 -5.87 -5.21 22.63
C LEU A 8 -6.08 -3.70 22.80
N ILE A 9 -5.00 -2.94 22.97
CA ILE A 9 -5.05 -1.47 22.99
C ILE A 9 -5.04 -0.95 21.56
N VAL A 10 -6.16 -0.36 21.15
CA VAL A 10 -6.38 0.17 19.81
C VAL A 10 -6.35 1.68 19.85
N TYR A 11 -5.48 2.29 19.04
CA TYR A 11 -5.50 3.73 18.83
C TYR A 11 -6.46 4.10 17.72
N PHE A 12 -7.41 4.97 18.06
CA PHE A 12 -8.43 5.46 17.15
C PHE A 12 -8.21 6.96 16.93
N PRO A 13 -8.05 7.45 15.69
CA PRO A 13 -7.57 8.81 15.41
C PRO A 13 -8.66 9.89 15.52
N TYR A 14 -9.79 9.55 16.16
CA TYR A 14 -10.92 10.44 16.40
C TYR A 14 -11.29 10.46 17.88
N ASP A 15 -12.05 11.50 18.26
CA ASP A 15 -12.46 11.75 19.65
C ASP A 15 -13.72 10.97 20.05
N TYR A 16 -14.50 10.50 19.08
CA TYR A 16 -15.72 9.73 19.30
C TYR A 16 -15.73 8.45 18.46
N ILE A 17 -16.23 7.36 19.04
CA ILE A 17 -16.46 6.06 18.38
C ILE A 17 -17.94 5.68 18.53
N TYR A 18 -18.54 5.20 17.45
CA TYR A 18 -19.90 4.68 17.47
C TYR A 18 -19.95 3.27 18.09
N PRO A 19 -21.02 2.89 18.81
CA PRO A 19 -21.17 1.54 19.35
C PRO A 19 -21.03 0.44 18.28
N GLU A 20 -21.53 0.69 17.07
CA GLU A 20 -21.44 -0.23 15.94
C GLU A 20 -19.99 -0.42 15.45
N GLN A 21 -19.17 0.65 15.49
CA GLN A 21 -17.74 0.56 15.17
C GLN A 21 -17.01 -0.29 16.20
N TYR A 22 -17.32 -0.13 17.48
CA TYR A 22 -16.72 -0.95 18.54
C TYR A 22 -17.12 -2.43 18.40
N ALA A 23 -18.39 -2.72 18.15
CA ALA A 23 -18.87 -4.07 17.88
C ALA A 23 -18.17 -4.70 16.66
N TYR A 24 -17.98 -3.90 15.59
CA TYR A 24 -17.23 -4.33 14.41
C TYR A 24 -15.77 -4.68 14.76
N MET A 25 -15.11 -3.88 15.60
CA MET A 25 -13.75 -4.17 16.05
C MET A 25 -13.67 -5.49 16.84
N CYS A 26 -14.62 -5.76 17.73
CA CYS A 26 -14.66 -7.01 18.49
C CYS A 26 -14.79 -8.23 17.55
N GLU A 27 -15.72 -8.20 16.59
CA GLU A 27 -15.92 -9.32 15.66
C GLU A 27 -14.72 -9.49 14.70
N LEU A 28 -14.13 -8.39 14.24
CA LEU A 28 -12.92 -8.46 13.42
C LEU A 28 -11.74 -9.04 14.20
N LYS A 29 -11.56 -8.67 15.48
CA LYS A 29 -10.50 -9.23 16.33
C LYS A 29 -10.67 -10.73 16.52
N LYS A 30 -11.88 -11.20 16.82
CA LYS A 30 -12.18 -12.64 16.93
C LYS A 30 -11.81 -13.41 15.66
N ALA A 31 -12.07 -12.83 14.49
CA ALA A 31 -11.70 -13.44 13.21
C ALA A 31 -10.17 -13.52 13.01
N LEU A 32 -9.44 -12.48 13.40
CA LEU A 32 -7.98 -12.46 13.37
C LEU A 32 -7.39 -13.51 14.33
N ASP A 33 -7.89 -13.55 15.58
CA ASP A 33 -7.46 -14.52 16.61
C ASP A 33 -7.72 -15.97 16.15
N ALA A 34 -8.84 -16.23 15.48
CA ALA A 34 -9.19 -17.54 14.95
C ALA A 34 -8.41 -17.91 13.66
N LYS A 35 -7.64 -16.99 13.07
CA LYS A 35 -6.94 -17.15 11.78
C LYS A 35 -7.87 -17.62 10.66
N GLY A 36 -9.11 -17.12 10.66
CA GLY A 36 -10.18 -17.54 9.75
C GLY A 36 -10.62 -16.43 8.79
N HIS A 37 -11.57 -16.78 7.92
CA HIS A 37 -12.26 -15.80 7.09
C HIS A 37 -13.49 -15.26 7.83
N CYS A 38 -13.76 -13.96 7.68
CA CYS A 38 -14.98 -13.35 8.19
C CYS A 38 -15.64 -12.49 7.11
N LEU A 39 -16.97 -12.41 7.18
CA LEU A 39 -17.77 -11.49 6.39
C LEU A 39 -18.44 -10.53 7.36
N LEU A 40 -18.03 -9.27 7.32
CA LEU A 40 -18.54 -8.23 8.19
C LEU A 40 -19.24 -7.16 7.35
N GLU A 41 -20.50 -6.91 7.67
CA GLU A 41 -21.29 -5.85 7.06
C GLU A 41 -21.29 -4.62 7.96
N MET A 42 -20.98 -3.46 7.38
CA MET A 42 -21.13 -2.18 8.07
C MET A 42 -21.69 -1.14 7.09
N PRO A 43 -22.70 -0.35 7.49
CA PRO A 43 -23.31 0.64 6.60
C PRO A 43 -22.30 1.68 6.11
N SER A 44 -22.52 2.21 4.91
CA SER A 44 -21.65 3.24 4.35
C SER A 44 -21.68 4.52 5.17
N GLY A 45 -20.53 5.21 5.26
CA GLY A 45 -20.43 6.51 5.94
C GLY A 45 -20.14 6.45 7.43
N THR A 46 -20.04 5.25 8.03
CA THR A 46 -19.76 5.07 9.46
C THR A 46 -18.28 4.84 9.78
N GLY A 47 -17.35 5.20 8.88
CA GLY A 47 -15.91 5.10 9.15
C GLY A 47 -15.35 3.67 9.19
N LYS A 48 -15.84 2.78 8.31
CA LYS A 48 -15.34 1.39 8.13
C LYS A 48 -13.84 1.32 7.97
N THR A 49 -13.30 2.14 7.08
CA THR A 49 -11.88 2.14 6.76
C THR A 49 -11.03 2.43 7.99
N THR A 50 -11.31 3.51 8.72
CA THR A 50 -10.56 3.88 9.92
C THR A 50 -10.69 2.84 11.02
N THR A 51 -11.91 2.35 11.27
CA THR A 51 -12.18 1.30 12.29
C THR A 51 -11.35 0.06 12.03
N LEU A 52 -11.32 -0.38 10.78
CA LEU A 52 -10.59 -1.56 10.34
C LEU A 52 -9.07 -1.34 10.38
N LEU A 53 -8.57 -0.22 9.88
CA LEU A 53 -7.14 0.10 9.91
C LEU A 53 -6.62 0.23 11.34
N SER A 54 -7.35 0.91 12.22
CA SER A 54 -7.00 1.06 13.64
C SER A 54 -6.82 -0.28 14.33
N LEU A 55 -7.77 -1.20 14.16
CA LEU A 55 -7.70 -2.51 14.79
C LEU A 55 -6.56 -3.35 14.22
N VAL A 56 -6.46 -3.45 12.90
CA VAL A 56 -5.47 -4.33 12.26
C VAL A 56 -4.05 -3.84 12.54
N ILE A 57 -3.80 -2.53 12.52
CA ILE A 57 -2.47 -2.00 12.85
C ILE A 57 -2.13 -2.27 14.33
N ALA A 58 -3.07 -2.05 15.24
CA ALA A 58 -2.86 -2.40 16.65
C ALA A 58 -2.53 -3.90 16.80
N TYR A 59 -3.26 -4.76 16.10
CA TYR A 59 -3.03 -6.20 16.10
C TYR A 59 -1.65 -6.57 15.54
N MET A 60 -1.22 -5.94 14.44
CA MET A 60 0.09 -6.16 13.83
C MET A 60 1.24 -5.74 14.75
N LEU A 61 1.06 -4.66 15.51
CA LEU A 61 2.08 -4.16 16.44
C LEU A 61 2.21 -5.06 17.67
N GLU A 62 1.09 -5.55 18.21
CA GLU A 62 1.07 -6.46 19.38
C GLU A 62 1.47 -7.90 19.01
N HIS A 63 1.07 -8.36 17.82
CA HIS A 63 1.26 -9.74 17.33
C HIS A 63 2.03 -9.80 15.99
N PRO A 64 3.29 -9.31 15.93
CA PRO A 64 4.04 -9.21 14.68
C PRO A 64 4.40 -10.57 14.05
N HIS A 65 4.32 -11.66 14.83
CA HIS A 65 4.53 -13.03 14.35
C HIS A 65 3.28 -13.65 13.73
N ASP A 66 2.09 -13.15 14.06
CA ASP A 66 0.83 -13.68 13.52
C ASP A 66 0.39 -12.92 12.27
N VAL A 67 0.50 -11.59 12.29
CA VAL A 67 0.16 -10.73 11.15
C VAL A 67 1.32 -9.79 10.86
N ARG A 68 2.00 -10.06 9.75
CA ARG A 68 3.17 -9.28 9.30
C ARG A 68 2.83 -8.32 8.17
N LYS A 69 1.85 -8.66 7.34
CA LYS A 69 1.45 -7.88 6.18
C LYS A 69 -0.06 -7.70 6.10
N LEU A 70 -0.51 -6.48 5.89
CA LEU A 70 -1.88 -6.10 5.60
C LEU A 70 -2.01 -5.76 4.12
N ILE A 71 -2.97 -6.39 3.46
CA ILE A 71 -3.30 -6.15 2.06
C ILE A 71 -4.72 -5.64 2.00
N TYR A 72 -4.86 -4.37 1.62
CA TYR A 72 -6.16 -3.74 1.46
C TYR A 72 -6.50 -3.64 -0.02
N CYS A 73 -7.56 -4.34 -0.42
CA CYS A 73 -8.05 -4.33 -1.77
C CYS A 73 -9.28 -3.41 -1.88
N SER A 74 -9.29 -2.54 -2.87
CA SER A 74 -10.41 -1.62 -3.14
C SER A 74 -10.77 -1.60 -4.63
N ARG A 75 -11.95 -1.06 -5.00
CA ARG A 75 -12.40 -1.08 -6.39
C ARG A 75 -11.77 0.07 -7.18
N THR A 76 -11.79 1.27 -6.61
CA THR A 76 -11.48 2.51 -7.34
C THR A 76 -10.25 3.22 -6.78
N VAL A 77 -9.55 3.99 -7.63
CA VAL A 77 -8.37 4.77 -7.20
C VAL A 77 -8.72 5.83 -6.13
N PRO A 78 -9.85 6.56 -6.21
CA PRO A 78 -10.20 7.51 -5.16
C PRO A 78 -10.47 6.85 -3.79
N GLU A 79 -10.95 5.61 -3.77
CA GLU A 79 -11.08 4.86 -2.51
C GLU A 79 -9.71 4.48 -1.95
N ILE A 80 -8.76 4.07 -2.80
CA ILE A 80 -7.37 3.79 -2.42
C ILE A 80 -6.72 5.04 -1.82
N GLU A 81 -6.88 6.19 -2.45
CA GLU A 81 -6.34 7.47 -1.95
C GLU A 81 -6.92 7.81 -0.57
N LYS A 82 -8.24 7.68 -0.39
CA LYS A 82 -8.89 7.86 0.92
C LYS A 82 -8.34 6.92 1.99
N VAL A 83 -8.11 5.65 1.65
CA VAL A 83 -7.51 4.66 2.59
C VAL A 83 -6.11 5.11 3.02
N MET A 84 -5.29 5.62 2.09
CA MET A 84 -3.95 6.11 2.40
C MET A 84 -3.97 7.38 3.26
N GLU A 85 -4.91 8.29 3.01
CA GLU A 85 -5.09 9.48 3.84
C GLU A 85 -5.47 9.10 5.28
N GLU A 86 -6.41 8.17 5.45
CA GLU A 86 -6.82 7.64 6.76
C GLU A 86 -5.65 6.93 7.47
N LEU A 87 -4.87 6.13 6.73
CA LEU A 87 -3.67 5.48 7.24
C LEU A 87 -2.63 6.50 7.71
N LYS A 88 -2.40 7.57 6.94
CA LYS A 88 -1.46 8.64 7.28
C LYS A 88 -1.90 9.37 8.56
N LYS A 89 -3.19 9.71 8.68
CA LYS A 89 -3.76 10.31 9.90
C LYS A 89 -3.57 9.41 11.11
N LEU A 90 -3.78 8.11 10.94
CA LEU A 90 -3.61 7.13 12.01
C LEU A 90 -2.16 7.04 12.48
N LEU A 91 -1.19 6.90 11.58
CA LEU A 91 0.23 6.83 11.99
C LEU A 91 0.74 8.15 12.61
N GLN A 92 0.27 9.30 12.12
CA GLN A 92 0.52 10.60 12.78
C GLN A 92 -0.11 10.66 14.18
N TYR A 93 -1.24 10.00 14.39
CA TYR A 93 -1.85 9.90 15.72
C TYR A 93 -1.00 9.05 16.66
N TYR A 94 -0.43 7.93 16.19
CA TYR A 94 0.56 7.14 16.94
C TYR A 94 1.77 7.99 17.34
N GLU A 95 2.37 8.71 16.39
CA GLU A 95 3.52 9.60 16.63
C GLU A 95 3.23 10.64 17.71
N LYS A 96 2.02 11.23 17.70
CA LYS A 96 1.60 12.20 18.72
C LYS A 96 1.37 11.59 20.10
N GLN A 97 0.95 10.33 20.18
CA GLN A 97 0.60 9.68 21.44
C GLN A 97 1.81 9.04 22.13
N ASP A 98 2.67 8.39 21.36
CA ASP A 98 3.81 7.63 21.89
C ASP A 98 5.15 8.35 21.70
N GLY A 99 5.18 9.44 20.91
CA GLY A 99 6.40 10.19 20.60
C GLY A 99 7.30 9.53 19.55
N GLU A 100 6.93 8.34 19.07
CA GLU A 100 7.65 7.59 18.06
C GLU A 100 6.74 7.24 16.87
N TYR A 101 7.28 7.35 15.66
CA TYR A 101 6.58 6.92 14.46
C TYR A 101 6.67 5.39 14.34
N PRO A 102 5.55 4.67 14.18
CA PRO A 102 5.60 3.22 14.03
C PRO A 102 6.50 2.79 12.88
N HIS A 103 7.32 1.76 13.08
CA HIS A 103 8.22 1.19 12.07
C HIS A 103 7.44 0.40 10.99
N LEU A 104 6.52 1.08 10.32
CA LEU A 104 5.62 0.53 9.32
C LEU A 104 5.80 1.25 7.99
N ILE A 105 5.75 0.48 6.90
CA ILE A 105 5.78 1.00 5.54
C ILE A 105 4.42 0.71 4.89
N GLY A 106 3.72 1.78 4.48
CA GLY A 106 2.45 1.73 3.75
C GLY A 106 2.63 2.20 2.31
N VAL A 107 2.25 1.40 1.32
CA VAL A 107 2.47 1.70 -0.10
C VAL A 107 1.21 1.44 -0.94
N VAL A 108 0.94 2.34 -1.89
CA VAL A 108 -0.06 2.10 -2.94
C VAL A 108 0.57 1.37 -4.13
N LEU A 109 -0.09 0.31 -4.59
CA LEU A 109 0.19 -0.26 -5.91
C LEU A 109 -0.87 0.22 -6.90
N SER A 110 -0.40 0.90 -7.95
CA SER A 110 -1.22 1.38 -9.04
C SER A 110 -0.65 1.00 -10.41
N SER A 111 -1.41 1.29 -11.45
CA SER A 111 -0.99 1.02 -12.84
C SER A 111 0.15 1.94 -13.30
N ARG A 112 0.86 1.53 -14.35
CA ARG A 112 1.93 2.33 -14.99
C ARG A 112 1.44 3.73 -15.34
N LYS A 113 0.22 3.85 -15.85
CA LYS A 113 -0.42 5.14 -16.17
C LYS A 113 -0.42 6.10 -14.98
N ASN A 114 -0.68 5.59 -13.78
CA ASN A 114 -0.79 6.43 -12.59
C ASN A 114 0.56 6.74 -11.95
N LEU A 115 1.62 5.97 -12.23
CA LEU A 115 2.96 6.14 -11.64
C LEU A 115 4.01 6.69 -12.63
N CYS A 116 3.67 6.85 -13.91
CA CYS A 116 4.60 7.34 -14.91
C CYS A 116 4.88 8.84 -14.71
N ILE A 117 6.16 9.21 -14.67
CA ILE A 117 6.63 10.60 -14.56
C ILE A 117 7.21 11.13 -15.88
N HIS A 118 7.31 10.30 -16.92
CA HIS A 118 7.89 10.72 -18.20
C HIS A 118 6.97 11.75 -18.89
N PRO A 119 7.48 12.92 -19.30
CA PRO A 119 6.63 14.01 -19.80
C PRO A 119 5.83 13.63 -21.04
N GLU A 120 6.36 12.77 -21.92
CA GLU A 120 5.66 12.34 -23.15
C GLU A 120 4.66 11.20 -22.94
N VAL A 121 4.78 10.44 -21.85
CA VAL A 121 3.95 9.25 -21.59
C VAL A 121 2.89 9.55 -20.53
N SER A 122 3.20 10.43 -19.58
CA SER A 122 2.25 10.88 -18.54
C SER A 122 1.06 11.64 -19.09
N THR A 123 1.17 12.24 -20.28
CA THR A 123 0.08 12.96 -20.96
C THR A 123 -0.94 12.02 -21.61
N GLU A 124 -0.60 10.73 -21.77
CA GLU A 124 -1.44 9.76 -22.44
C GLU A 124 -2.62 9.29 -21.56
N ARG A 125 -3.82 9.31 -22.13
CA ARG A 125 -5.05 8.94 -21.40
C ARG A 125 -5.33 7.43 -21.43
N GLU A 126 -4.76 6.68 -22.37
CA GLU A 126 -5.03 5.26 -22.51
C GLU A 126 -3.90 4.41 -21.93
N GLY A 127 -4.25 3.50 -21.01
CA GLY A 127 -3.29 2.57 -20.39
C GLY A 127 -2.60 1.67 -21.42
N LYS A 128 -3.32 1.25 -22.48
CA LYS A 128 -2.75 0.43 -23.55
C LYS A 128 -1.67 1.15 -24.35
N ILE A 129 -1.79 2.46 -24.54
CA ILE A 129 -0.80 3.28 -25.22
C ILE A 129 0.41 3.50 -24.30
N VAL A 130 0.18 3.72 -23.00
CA VAL A 130 1.26 3.77 -22.00
C VAL A 130 2.03 2.45 -21.95
N ASP A 131 1.32 1.32 -21.94
CA ASP A 131 1.90 -0.03 -21.92
C ASP A 131 2.57 -0.40 -23.25
N GLY A 132 2.10 0.15 -24.37
CA GLY A 132 2.67 -0.07 -25.70
C GLY A 132 3.86 0.84 -26.04
N LYS A 133 3.84 2.09 -25.59
CA LYS A 133 4.98 3.04 -25.67
C LYS A 133 6.07 2.71 -24.67
N MET A 134 5.71 2.03 -23.59
CA MET A 134 6.62 1.43 -22.64
C MET A 134 6.47 -0.08 -22.70
N PRO A 135 6.88 -0.74 -23.82
CA PRO A 135 6.98 -2.19 -23.83
C PRO A 135 7.84 -2.56 -22.62
N LEU A 136 7.55 -3.74 -22.04
CA LEU A 136 8.43 -4.37 -21.06
C LEU A 136 9.87 -3.96 -21.33
N PHE A 137 10.51 -3.37 -20.32
CA PHE A 137 11.94 -3.17 -20.24
C PHE A 137 12.63 -4.49 -20.57
N ASP A 138 12.80 -4.77 -21.86
CA ASP A 138 13.86 -5.57 -22.41
C ASP A 138 15.02 -4.62 -22.69
N CYS A 139 15.44 -3.92 -21.63
CA CYS A 139 16.67 -3.15 -21.61
C CYS A 139 17.91 -4.06 -21.51
N LYS A 140 17.73 -5.38 -21.67
CA LYS A 140 18.85 -6.31 -21.87
C LYS A 140 19.26 -6.40 -23.35
N GLU A 141 18.32 -6.30 -24.30
CA GLU A 141 18.63 -6.60 -25.71
C GLU A 141 18.91 -5.39 -26.62
N ARG A 142 18.76 -4.14 -26.14
CA ARG A 142 19.07 -2.94 -26.93
C ARG A 142 20.13 -2.06 -26.27
N HIS A 143 21.35 -2.60 -26.20
CA HIS A 143 22.61 -1.91 -25.87
C HIS A 143 23.05 -0.85 -26.91
N ASN A 144 22.12 -0.28 -27.69
CA ASN A 144 22.43 0.58 -28.83
C ASN A 144 21.52 1.81 -28.89
N TYR A 145 21.21 2.42 -27.75
CA TYR A 145 20.64 3.77 -27.74
C TYR A 145 21.57 4.68 -26.94
N ASP A 146 21.92 5.81 -27.55
CA ASP A 146 22.77 6.86 -26.97
C ASP A 146 22.40 7.15 -25.50
N ASP A 147 23.44 7.35 -24.67
CA ASP A 147 23.44 7.79 -23.26
C ASP A 147 22.61 9.07 -22.97
N THR A 148 21.95 9.63 -23.98
CA THR A 148 21.24 10.92 -23.95
C THR A 148 19.73 10.81 -23.80
N THR A 149 19.15 9.60 -23.78
CA THR A 149 17.70 9.44 -23.60
C THR A 149 17.29 9.40 -22.12
N LEU A 150 16.40 10.32 -21.71
CA LEU A 150 15.86 10.44 -20.33
C LEU A 150 15.34 9.10 -19.75
N VAL A 151 14.88 8.18 -20.61
CA VAL A 151 14.34 6.88 -20.22
C VAL A 151 15.40 5.94 -19.63
N GLY A 152 16.65 6.02 -20.11
CA GLY A 152 17.77 5.22 -19.59
C GLY A 152 18.16 5.64 -18.17
N GLN A 153 18.14 6.95 -17.89
CA GLN A 153 18.58 7.52 -16.61
C GLN A 153 17.74 7.04 -15.43
N TYR A 154 16.41 6.95 -15.58
CA TYR A 154 15.52 6.50 -14.50
C TYR A 154 15.60 5.00 -14.21
N TYR A 155 16.00 4.19 -15.19
CA TYR A 155 16.12 2.75 -15.06
C TYR A 155 17.48 2.35 -14.52
N GLU A 156 18.56 2.93 -15.05
CA GLU A 156 19.92 2.67 -14.60
C GLU A 156 20.11 3.11 -13.14
N GLY A 157 19.58 4.28 -12.76
CA GLY A 157 19.59 4.73 -11.37
C GLY A 157 18.89 3.75 -10.42
N PHE A 158 17.77 3.17 -10.84
CA PHE A 158 17.06 2.16 -10.04
C PHE A 158 17.77 0.80 -10.04
N ALA A 159 18.37 0.40 -11.17
CA ALA A 159 19.04 -0.89 -11.31
C ALA A 159 20.34 -0.97 -10.48
N LEU A 160 21.01 0.18 -10.28
CA LEU A 160 22.24 0.31 -9.50
C LEU A 160 21.96 0.34 -7.98
N ASP A 161 21.10 1.26 -7.51
CA ASP A 161 20.93 1.51 -6.07
C ASP A 161 19.55 1.12 -5.52
N GLY A 162 18.52 1.05 -6.37
CA GLY A 162 17.12 0.93 -5.96
C GLY A 162 16.70 -0.44 -5.44
N LYS A 163 17.45 -1.50 -5.77
CA LYS A 163 17.15 -2.88 -5.32
C LYS A 163 17.56 -3.15 -3.87
N GLU A 164 18.60 -2.48 -3.38
CA GLU A 164 19.13 -2.66 -2.02
C GLU A 164 18.69 -1.53 -1.07
N SER A 165 18.21 -0.42 -1.61
CA SER A 165 17.74 0.70 -0.80
C SER A 165 16.44 0.38 -0.06
N THR A 166 16.47 0.48 1.27
CA THR A 166 15.27 0.46 2.11
C THR A 166 14.58 1.83 2.07
N MET A 167 13.29 1.88 1.70
CA MET A 167 12.51 3.11 1.88
C MET A 167 12.35 3.44 3.37
N PRO A 168 12.36 4.73 3.76
CA PRO A 168 12.10 5.10 5.14
C PRO A 168 10.69 4.71 5.57
N TYR A 169 10.48 4.53 6.88
CA TYR A 169 9.15 4.28 7.44
C TYR A 169 8.21 5.42 7.10
N GLY A 170 6.97 5.09 6.74
CA GLY A 170 6.03 6.08 6.24
C GLY A 170 4.95 5.51 5.34
N VAL A 171 4.02 6.39 4.97
CA VAL A 171 2.89 6.11 4.09
C VAL A 171 3.12 6.84 2.77
N TYR A 172 3.16 6.10 1.68
CA TYR A 172 3.46 6.60 0.35
C TYR A 172 2.23 6.47 -0.55
N SER A 173 1.56 7.61 -0.78
CA SER A 173 0.51 7.72 -1.80
C SER A 173 1.11 7.65 -3.22
N ILE A 174 0.24 7.64 -4.23
CA ILE A 174 0.67 7.64 -5.64
C ILE A 174 1.54 8.85 -5.95
N ASP A 175 1.17 10.03 -5.46
CA ASP A 175 1.93 11.25 -5.72
C ASP A 175 3.21 11.33 -4.89
N ASP A 176 3.21 10.82 -3.65
CA ASP A 176 4.42 10.70 -2.84
C ASP A 176 5.46 9.77 -3.52
N LEU A 177 5.01 8.65 -4.11
CA LEU A 177 5.88 7.74 -4.87
C LEU A 177 6.46 8.40 -6.12
N LYS A 178 5.67 9.21 -6.83
CA LYS A 178 6.17 9.99 -7.98
C LYS A 178 7.23 10.99 -7.55
N GLN A 179 6.99 11.72 -6.46
CA GLN A 179 7.93 12.70 -5.96
C GLN A 179 9.23 12.02 -5.50
N TYR A 180 9.12 10.93 -4.75
CA TYR A 180 10.26 10.13 -4.32
C TYR A 180 11.10 9.61 -5.50
N GLY A 181 10.44 9.15 -6.57
CA GLY A 181 11.12 8.75 -7.80
C GLY A 181 11.78 9.92 -8.53
N ARG A 182 11.16 11.11 -8.55
CA ARG A 182 11.79 12.32 -9.13
C ARG A 182 13.02 12.75 -8.36
N ASP A 183 12.95 12.75 -7.04
CA ASP A 183 14.05 13.21 -6.18
C ASP A 183 15.30 12.32 -6.31
N ARG A 184 15.11 11.03 -6.56
CA ARG A 184 16.19 10.04 -6.71
C ARG A 184 16.52 9.66 -8.15
N ASN A 185 15.86 10.27 -9.13
CA ASN A 185 15.90 9.83 -10.53
C ASN A 185 15.62 8.33 -10.68
N TRP A 186 14.61 7.82 -9.97
CA TRP A 186 14.12 6.45 -10.09
C TRP A 186 12.76 6.40 -10.76
N CYS A 187 12.52 5.37 -11.56
CA CYS A 187 11.20 5.13 -12.12
C CYS A 187 10.22 4.68 -11.00
N PRO A 188 9.15 5.44 -10.70
CA PRO A 188 8.23 5.11 -9.60
C PRO A 188 7.50 3.78 -9.79
N TYR A 189 7.32 3.32 -11.02
CA TYR A 189 6.69 2.03 -11.30
C TYR A 189 7.57 0.83 -10.86
N PHE A 190 8.89 0.99 -10.86
CA PHE A 190 9.80 -0.04 -10.35
C PHE A 190 9.92 -0.02 -8.83
N LEU A 191 9.52 1.07 -8.14
CA LEU A 191 9.38 1.08 -6.67
C LEU A 191 8.38 0.05 -6.14
N ARG A 192 7.63 -0.63 -7.02
CA ARG A 192 6.85 -1.83 -6.65
C ARG A 192 7.68 -2.91 -5.96
N PHE A 193 9.01 -2.98 -6.14
CA PHE A 193 9.84 -3.93 -5.39
C PHE A 193 9.77 -3.69 -3.87
N VAL A 194 9.43 -2.48 -3.44
CA VAL A 194 9.23 -2.16 -2.02
C VAL A 194 8.01 -2.87 -1.41
N ILE A 195 7.10 -3.41 -2.22
CA ILE A 195 5.98 -4.25 -1.76
C ILE A 195 6.47 -5.47 -0.94
N MET A 196 7.67 -5.98 -1.25
CA MET A 196 8.29 -7.09 -0.51
C MET A 196 8.50 -6.71 0.96
N HIS A 197 8.93 -5.48 1.20
CA HIS A 197 9.29 -4.96 2.51
C HIS A 197 8.18 -4.15 3.18
N ALA A 198 7.11 -3.81 2.44
CA ALA A 198 5.99 -3.05 2.96
C ALA A 198 5.13 -3.91 3.92
N ASN A 199 4.72 -3.32 5.03
CA ASN A 199 3.77 -3.92 5.96
C ASN A 199 2.33 -3.74 5.50
N ILE A 200 2.02 -2.61 4.87
CA ILE A 200 0.67 -2.29 4.43
C ILE A 200 0.69 -2.00 2.94
N VAL A 201 -0.12 -2.72 2.17
CA VAL A 201 -0.19 -2.58 0.72
C VAL A 201 -1.64 -2.35 0.31
N VAL A 202 -1.90 -1.25 -0.40
CA VAL A 202 -3.25 -0.90 -0.85
C VAL A 202 -3.31 -0.93 -2.38
N TYR A 203 -4.20 -1.73 -2.96
CA TYR A 203 -4.33 -1.84 -4.42
C TYR A 203 -5.71 -2.28 -4.90
N SER A 204 -5.89 -2.33 -6.23
CA SER A 204 -7.17 -2.68 -6.84
C SER A 204 -7.41 -4.19 -6.91
N TYR A 205 -8.66 -4.64 -6.76
CA TYR A 205 -9.07 -6.05 -6.91
C TYR A 205 -8.51 -6.74 -8.16
N HIS A 206 -8.36 -6.00 -9.26
CA HIS A 206 -7.81 -6.53 -10.50
C HIS A 206 -6.41 -7.13 -10.34
N TYR A 207 -5.59 -6.63 -9.42
CA TYR A 207 -4.23 -7.14 -9.20
C TYR A 207 -4.20 -8.50 -8.47
N LEU A 208 -5.23 -8.79 -7.66
CA LEU A 208 -5.34 -10.06 -6.94
C LEU A 208 -6.10 -11.12 -7.74
N LEU A 209 -7.12 -10.69 -8.49
CA LEU A 209 -8.06 -11.60 -9.17
C LEU A 209 -7.68 -11.91 -10.62
N ASP A 210 -6.91 -11.05 -11.29
CA ASP A 210 -6.46 -11.35 -12.65
C ASP A 210 -5.27 -12.33 -12.60
N PRO A 211 -5.42 -13.57 -13.09
CA PRO A 211 -4.36 -14.58 -13.00
C PRO A 211 -3.06 -14.15 -13.69
N LYS A 212 -3.11 -13.24 -14.67
CA LYS A 212 -1.90 -12.74 -15.35
C LYS A 212 -1.03 -11.85 -14.46
N ILE A 213 -1.64 -11.19 -13.50
CA ILE A 213 -1.00 -10.20 -12.61
C ILE A 213 -0.83 -10.79 -11.21
N ALA A 214 -1.77 -11.64 -10.81
CA ALA A 214 -1.78 -12.33 -9.53
C ALA A 214 -0.49 -13.12 -9.29
N ASP A 215 0.16 -13.69 -10.31
CA ASP A 215 1.45 -14.39 -10.14
C ASP A 215 2.58 -13.52 -9.61
N VAL A 216 2.55 -12.21 -9.88
CA VAL A 216 3.53 -11.26 -9.35
C VAL A 216 3.22 -10.92 -7.90
N VAL A 217 1.93 -10.80 -7.56
CA VAL A 217 1.46 -10.41 -6.22
C VAL A 217 1.35 -11.61 -5.28
N SER A 218 1.14 -12.81 -5.80
CA SER A 218 0.93 -14.03 -5.03
C SER A 218 2.21 -14.51 -4.36
N LYS A 219 3.37 -14.21 -4.96
CA LYS A 219 4.67 -14.38 -4.32
C LYS A 219 4.84 -13.52 -3.06
N GLU A 220 4.09 -12.43 -2.97
CA GLU A 220 4.09 -11.50 -1.84
C GLU A 220 3.13 -11.88 -0.71
N LEU A 221 2.15 -12.75 -1.00
CA LEU A 221 1.18 -13.26 -0.04
C LEU A 221 1.86 -14.31 0.85
N SER A 222 2.55 -13.85 1.89
CA SER A 222 3.04 -14.73 2.94
C SER A 222 1.86 -15.33 3.73
N ARG A 223 2.09 -16.45 4.42
CA ARG A 223 1.06 -17.07 5.29
C ARG A 223 0.59 -16.17 6.44
N GLU A 224 1.39 -15.17 6.78
CA GLU A 224 1.15 -14.18 7.85
C GLU A 224 0.55 -12.88 7.31
N SER A 225 -0.22 -12.98 6.21
CA SER A 225 -0.86 -11.84 5.54
C SER A 225 -2.36 -11.81 5.83
N VAL A 226 -2.88 -10.63 6.16
CA VAL A 226 -4.33 -10.37 6.27
C VAL A 226 -4.77 -9.63 5.01
N VAL A 227 -5.74 -10.21 4.31
CA VAL A 227 -6.33 -9.62 3.10
C VAL A 227 -7.72 -9.08 3.41
N ILE A 228 -7.97 -7.83 3.02
CA ILE A 228 -9.20 -7.11 3.30
C ILE A 228 -9.81 -6.64 1.99
N PHE A 229 -11.08 -6.96 1.79
CA PHE A 229 -11.87 -6.49 0.66
C PHE A 229 -12.77 -5.34 1.14
N GLY A 230 -12.47 -4.13 0.65
CA GLY A 230 -13.10 -2.85 0.99
C GLY A 230 -14.47 -2.63 0.37
#